data_AF-A0A315RFK3-F1
#
_entry.id   AF-A0A315RFK3-F1
#
_cell.length_a   1.000
_cell.length_b   1.000
_cell.length_c   1.000
_cell.angle_alpha   90.00
_cell.angle_beta   90.00
_cell.angle_gamma   90.00
#
_symmetry.space_group_name_H-M   'P 1'
#
loop_
_entity.id
_entity.type
_entity.pdbx_description
1 polymer ?
#
loop_
_entity_poly.entity_id
_entity_poly.type
_entity_poly.pdbx_seq_one_letter_code
_entity_poly.pdbx_strand_id
1 'polypeptide(L)' 'MKENKPTMLTVREIAKKGILPEHAIRLLLKDGKLPAIYVGKKAFINYDKLLELLSQLDGSERPKGGEQDADTNGM' A
#
# COMPACT_ATOMS: atom_id res chain seq x y z
N MET A 1 -4.31 -3.90 -20.32
CA MET A 1 -3.03 -3.41 -19.76
C MET A 1 -3.35 -2.48 -18.59
N LYS A 2 -3.24 -2.92 -17.34
CA LYS A 2 -3.33 -2.02 -16.18
C LYS A 2 -2.04 -1.20 -16.18
N GLU A 3 -2.13 0.10 -16.38
CA GLU A 3 -0.99 0.99 -16.16
C GLU A 3 -0.50 0.76 -14.73
N ASN A 4 0.70 0.20 -14.58
CA ASN A 4 1.30 -0.16 -13.30
C ASN A 4 1.87 1.08 -12.59
N LYS A 5 1.04 2.13 -12.52
CA LYS A 5 1.40 3.40 -11.89
C LYS A 5 1.15 3.26 -10.38
N PRO A 6 2.16 3.51 -9.54
CA PRO A 6 1.99 3.43 -8.10
C PRO A 6 0.96 4.46 -7.63
N THR A 7 0.01 4.02 -6.80
CA THR A 7 -1.03 4.91 -6.26
C THR A 7 -0.44 5.74 -5.12
N MET A 8 -0.14 7.01 -5.39
CA MET A 8 0.44 7.93 -4.42
C MET A 8 -0.64 8.80 -3.80
N LEU A 9 -0.83 8.71 -2.48
CA LEU A 9 -1.88 9.42 -1.74
C LEU A 9 -1.30 10.25 -0.61
N THR A 10 -1.91 11.41 -0.37
CA THR A 10 -1.59 12.22 0.79
C THR A 10 -2.10 11.58 2.07
N VAL A 11 -1.55 12.02 3.20
CA VAL A 11 -1.98 11.62 4.56
C VAL A 11 -3.51 11.68 4.72
N ARG A 12 -4.13 12.76 4.21
CA ARG A 12 -5.59 12.97 4.34
C ARG A 12 -6.40 12.03 3.44
N GLU A 13 -5.90 11.68 2.26
CA GLU A 13 -6.55 10.73 1.36
C GLU A 13 -6.46 9.29 1.89
N ILE A 14 -5.33 8.91 2.47
CA ILE A 14 -5.20 7.62 3.15
C ILE A 14 -6.14 7.55 4.36
N ALA A 15 -6.21 8.61 5.16
CA ALA A 15 -7.14 8.66 6.29
C ALA A 15 -8.61 8.53 5.84
N LYS A 16 -8.99 9.15 4.71
CA LYS A 16 -10.34 9.01 4.12
C LYS A 16 -10.67 7.58 3.69
N LYS A 17 -9.67 6.76 3.36
CA LYS A 17 -9.88 5.33 3.06
C LYS A 17 -10.16 4.49 4.30
N GLY A 18 -10.03 5.05 5.50
CA GLY A 18 -10.39 4.39 6.75
C GLY A 18 -9.38 3.35 7.24
N ILE A 19 -8.18 3.28 6.64
CA ILE A 19 -7.14 2.33 7.05
C ILE A 19 -6.58 2.72 8.43
N LEU A 20 -6.24 4.00 8.59
CA LEU A 20 -5.66 4.56 9.82
C LEU A 20 -6.13 6.00 10.01
N PRO A 21 -6.26 6.49 11.27
CA PRO A 21 -6.54 7.88 11.53
C PRO A 21 -5.35 8.78 11.15
N GLU A 22 -5.63 10.03 10.77
CA GLU A 22 -4.60 10.99 10.31
C GLU A 22 -3.43 11.12 11.29
N HIS A 23 -3.74 11.17 12.58
CA HIS A 23 -2.74 11.29 13.64
C HIS A 23 -1.78 10.10 13.66
N ALA A 24 -2.29 8.87 13.55
CA ALA A 24 -1.46 7.66 13.51
C ALA A 24 -0.55 7.66 12.28
N ILE A 25 -1.07 8.05 11.11
CA ILE A 25 -0.28 8.15 9.87
C ILE A 25 0.87 9.15 10.05
N ARG A 26 0.62 10.30 10.70
CA ARG A 26 1.68 11.30 10.98
C ARG A 26 2.75 10.78 11.93
N LEU A 27 2.37 10.02 12.96
CA LEU A 27 3.32 9.39 13.87
C LEU A 27 4.19 8.36 13.11
N LEU A 28 3.57 7.49 12.32
CA LEU A 28 4.29 6.47 11.55
C LEU A 28 5.19 7.08 10.45
N LEU A 29 4.78 8.19 9.84
CA LEU A 29 5.62 8.96 8.92
C LEU A 29 6.84 9.54 9.63
N LYS A 30 6.65 10.10 10.83
CA LYS A 30 7.75 10.64 11.64
C LYS A 30 8.75 9.55 12.06
N ASP A 31 8.23 8.36 12.35
CA ASP A 31 9.03 7.17 12.67
C ASP A 31 9.69 6.53 11.43
N GLY A 32 9.38 6.98 10.21
CA GLY A 32 9.93 6.42 8.97
C GLY A 32 9.40 5.02 8.63
N LYS A 33 8.26 4.62 9.20
CA LYS A 33 7.67 3.28 9.04
C LYS A 33 6.75 3.13 7.83
N LEU A 34 6.45 4.23 7.13
CA LEU A 34 5.55 4.23 5.97
C LEU A 34 6.31 4.44 4.66
N PRO A 35 5.92 3.75 3.58
CA PRO A 35 6.52 3.93 2.26
C PRO A 35 6.04 5.26 1.66
N ALA A 36 6.74 6.35 1.94
CA ALA A 36 6.37 7.69 1.51
C ALA A 36 7.52 8.45 0.84
N ILE A 37 7.15 9.36 -0.06
CA ILE A 37 8.04 10.38 -0.62
C ILE A 37 7.60 11.76 -0.14
N TYR A 38 8.56 12.67 -0.01
CA TYR A 38 8.30 14.05 0.38
C TYR A 38 8.51 14.96 -0.83
N VAL A 39 7.48 15.74 -1.16
CA VAL A 39 7.53 16.77 -2.21
C VAL A 39 7.28 18.12 -1.54
N GLY A 40 8.36 18.85 -1.31
CA GLY A 40 8.34 20.05 -0.46
C GLY A 40 7.90 19.71 0.96
N LYS A 41 6.81 20.33 1.43
CA LYS A 41 6.24 20.10 2.76
C LYS A 41 5.21 18.96 2.82
N LYS A 42 4.84 18.38 1.67
CA LYS A 42 3.79 17.35 1.58
C LYS A 42 4.41 15.95 1.54
N ALA A 43 3.80 15.02 2.27
CA ALA A 43 4.11 13.60 2.20
C ALA A 43 3.10 12.89 1.29
N PHE A 44 3.61 12.10 0.34
CA PHE A 44 2.85 11.23 -0.54
C PHE A 44 3.23 9.78 -0.23
N ILE A 45 2.26 9.02 0.25
CA ILE A 45 2.41 7.63 0.66
C ILE A 45 2.03 6.73 -0.52
N ASN A 46 2.87 5.76 -0.82
CA ASN A 46 2.54 4.70 -1.76
C ASN A 46 1.51 3.77 -1.10
N TYR A 47 0.29 3.82 -1.62
CA TYR A 47 -0.85 3.08 -1.09
C TYR A 47 -0.69 1.57 -1.25
N ASP A 48 -0.19 1.12 -2.40
CA ASP A 48 -0.07 -0.31 -2.72
C ASP A 48 0.94 -0.97 -1.77
N LYS A 49 2.11 -0.35 -1.59
CA LYS A 49 3.12 -0.81 -0.63
C LYS A 49 2.66 -0.74 0.83
N LEU A 50 1.80 0.23 1.17
CA LEU A 50 1.24 0.32 2.51
C LEU A 50 0.34 -0.90 2.79
N LEU A 51 -0.50 -1.30 1.83
CA LEU A 51 -1.35 -2.47 1.98
C LEU A 51 -0.52 -3.75 2.14
N GLU A 52 0.54 -3.91 1.34
CA GLU A 52 1.46 -5.04 1.49
C GLU A 52 2.09 -5.08 2.88
N LEU A 53 2.59 -3.95 3.38
CA LEU A 53 3.16 -3.84 4.73
C LEU A 53 2.14 -4.23 5.80
N LEU A 54 0.91 -3.73 5.71
CA LEU A 54 -0.15 -4.06 6.68
C LEU A 54 -0.55 -5.53 6.63
N SER A 55 -0.59 -6.11 5.43
CA SER A 55 -0.89 -7.54 5.23
C SER A 55 0.18 -8.43 5.86
N GLN A 56 1.46 -8.00 5.85
CA GLN A 56 2.55 -8.70 6.52
C GLN A 56 2.46 -8.63 8.05
N LEU A 57 1.89 -7.54 8.60
CA LEU A 57 1.75 -7.36 10.05
C LEU A 57 0.61 -8.19 10.65
N ASP A 58 -0.45 -8.46 9.89
CA ASP A 58 -1.64 -9.17 10.39
C ASP A 58 -1.38 -10.65 10.75
N GLY A 59 -0.19 -11.18 10.48
CA GLY A 59 0.22 -12.54 10.85
C GLY A 59 -0.64 -13.66 10.24
N SER A 60 -1.67 -13.30 9.47
CA SER A 60 -2.55 -14.18 8.74
C SER A 60 -1.89 -14.48 7.40
N GLU A 61 -1.01 -15.47 7.36
CA GLU A 61 -0.58 -16.07 6.10
C GLU A 61 -1.82 -16.50 5.30
N ARG A 62 -2.24 -15.67 4.35
CA ARG A 62 -3.01 -16.14 3.20
C ARG A 62 -2.30 -15.69 1.94
N PRO A 63 -1.36 -16.50 1.42
CA PRO A 63 -0.91 -16.33 0.07
C PRO A 63 -2.10 -16.74 -0.83
N LYS A 64 -2.84 -15.78 -1.39
CA LYS A 64 -3.68 -16.01 -2.57
C LYS A 64 -3.80 -14.75 -3.41
N GLY A 65 -3.37 -14.84 -4.67
CA GLY A 65 -3.88 -13.96 -5.72
C GLY A 65 -2.91 -13.42 -6.77
N GLY A 66 -1.87 -14.17 -7.16
CA GLY A 66 -1.30 -14.01 -8.51
C GLY A 66 -2.17 -14.77 -9.51
N GLU A 67 -3.28 -14.17 -9.96
CA GLU A 67 -4.03 -14.67 -11.12
C GLU A 67 -3.40 -14.08 -12.40
N GLN A 68 -2.63 -14.92 -13.09
CA GLN A 68 -2.11 -14.84 -14.48
C GLN A 68 -1.10 -16.01 -14.57
N ASP A 69 -1.21 -17.03 -15.42
CA ASP A 69 -1.95 -17.19 -16.66
C ASP A 69 -2.30 -18.66 -16.88
N ALA A 70 -3.39 -18.89 -17.60
CA ALA A 70 -3.72 -20.17 -18.17
C ALA A 70 -2.64 -20.57 -19.18
N ASP A 71 -1.94 -21.67 -18.95
CA ASP A 71 -1.28 -22.41 -20.02
C ASP A 71 -1.59 -23.91 -19.88
N THR A 72 -2.22 -24.38 -20.96
CA THR A 72 -2.71 -25.70 -21.30
C THR A 72 -1.75 -26.83 -20.96
N ASN A 73 -2.21 -27.85 -20.23
CA ASN A 73 -1.55 -29.15 -20.28
C ASN A 73 -2.29 -30.00 -21.32
N GLY A 74 -1.63 -30.20 -22.46
CA GLY A 74 -2.05 -31.14 -23.48
C GLY A 74 -1.91 -32.58 -22.98
N MET A 75 -2.96 -33.37 -23.24
CA MET A 75 -2.88 -34.79 -23.49
C MET A 75 -3.93 -35.12 -24.55
#